data_AF-A0A7C8Z6S7-F1
#
_entry.id   AF-A0A7C8Z6S7-F1
#
_cell.length_a   1.000
_cell.length_b   1.000
_cell.length_c   1.000
_cell.angle_alpha   90.00
_cell.angle_beta   90.00
_cell.angle_gamma   90.00
#
_symmetry.space_group_name_H-M   'P 1'
#
loop_
_entity.id
_entity.type
_entity.pdbx_description
1 polymer ?
#
loop_
_entity_poly.entity_id
_entity_poly.type
_entity_poly.pdbx_seq_one_letter_code
_entity_poly.pdbx_strand_id
1 'polypeptide(L)'
;MVRDMNHQTKNVCVIGAGPSGLVAARELRKEGHKVVVMEQNHDIGGQWLYDPKVEGEDPLGRATIDNKFLKVHSSIYESLRLTSPREIMGYTDFPFVEKKGRDMRRFPSHRELFLYLKDFCDHFEIGR
;
A
#
# COMPACT_ATOMS: atom_id res chain seq x y z
N MET A 1 38.51 7.59 -6.94
CA MET A 1 38.25 6.14 -7.03
C MET A 1 36.91 5.88 -6.39
N VAL A 2 35.86 5.76 -7.19
CA VAL A 2 34.56 5.26 -6.71
C VAL A 2 34.77 3.75 -6.55
N ARG A 3 34.57 3.22 -5.34
CA ARG A 3 34.62 1.77 -5.13
C ARG A 3 33.54 1.15 -6.01
N ASP A 4 33.92 0.24 -6.89
CA ASP A 4 32.96 -0.67 -7.53
C ASP A 4 32.25 -1.43 -6.42
N MET A 5 31.06 -0.98 -6.04
CA MET A 5 30.20 -1.73 -5.15
C MET A 5 29.74 -2.94 -5.94
N ASN A 6 30.22 -4.11 -5.54
CA ASN A 6 29.86 -5.38 -6.13
C ASN A 6 28.35 -5.58 -5.94
N HIS A 7 27.55 -5.20 -6.93
CA HIS A 7 26.10 -5.15 -6.79
C HIS A 7 25.52 -6.55 -6.89
N GLN A 8 25.35 -7.21 -5.75
CA GLN A 8 24.90 -8.60 -5.69
C GLN A 8 23.37 -8.67 -5.73
N THR A 9 22.82 -9.31 -6.77
CA THR A 9 21.39 -9.66 -6.85
C THR A 9 20.99 -10.61 -5.71
N LYS A 10 19.90 -10.29 -5.01
CA LYS A 10 19.31 -11.13 -3.95
C LYS A 10 17.88 -11.53 -4.30
N ASN A 11 17.41 -12.63 -3.70
CA ASN A 11 15.99 -12.98 -3.67
C ASN A 11 15.38 -12.38 -2.40
N VAL A 12 14.32 -11.57 -2.54
CA VAL A 12 13.70 -10.84 -1.42
C VAL A 12 12.20 -11.11 -1.40
N CYS A 13 11.68 -11.43 -0.22
CA CYS A 13 10.24 -11.52 0.03
C CYS A 13 9.79 -10.27 0.79
N VAL A 14 8.84 -9.53 0.25
CA VAL A 14 8.17 -8.39 0.89
C VAL A 14 6.82 -8.88 1.41
N ILE A 15 6.59 -8.73 2.71
CA ILE A 15 5.35 -9.14 3.38
C ILE A 15 4.43 -7.92 3.51
N GLY A 16 3.28 -7.96 2.85
CA GLY A 16 2.30 -6.90 2.73
C GLY A 16 2.42 -6.11 1.43
N ALA A 17 1.28 -5.83 0.78
CA ALA A 17 1.15 -5.01 -0.43
C ALA A 17 0.38 -3.70 -0.17
N GLY A 18 0.52 -3.15 1.05
CA GLY A 18 0.17 -1.76 1.33
C GLY A 18 1.21 -0.75 0.79
N PRO A 19 1.03 0.56 1.02
CA PRO A 19 1.94 1.59 0.51
C PRO A 19 3.43 1.32 0.78
N SER A 20 3.77 0.83 1.97
CA SER A 20 5.14 0.50 2.35
C SER A 20 5.71 -0.67 1.55
N GLY A 21 4.93 -1.75 1.40
CA GLY A 21 5.35 -2.93 0.66
C GLY A 21 5.50 -2.67 -0.84
N LEU A 22 4.59 -1.88 -1.42
CA LEU A 22 4.64 -1.51 -2.83
C LEU A 22 5.91 -0.71 -3.16
N VAL A 23 6.21 0.33 -2.39
CA VAL A 23 7.44 1.13 -2.64
C VAL A 23 8.70 0.33 -2.35
N ALA A 24 8.70 -0.53 -1.32
CA ALA A 24 9.83 -1.43 -1.05
C ALA A 24 10.07 -2.39 -2.22
N ALA A 25 9.01 -3.00 -2.76
CA ALA A 25 9.12 -3.89 -3.90
C ALA A 25 9.66 -3.17 -5.13
N ARG A 26 9.19 -1.94 -5.40
CA ARG A 26 9.72 -1.10 -6.47
C ARG A 26 11.21 -0.84 -6.33
N GLU A 27 11.65 -0.36 -5.17
CA GLU A 27 13.05 0.03 -4.96
C GLU A 27 13.98 -1.18 -5.01
N LEU A 28 13.59 -2.31 -4.40
CA LEU A 28 14.38 -3.53 -4.47
C LEU A 28 14.51 -4.04 -5.92
N ARG A 29 13.45 -3.96 -6.73
CA ARG A 29 13.50 -4.29 -8.16
C ARG A 29 14.38 -3.33 -8.94
N LYS A 30 14.30 -2.02 -8.66
CA LYS A 30 15.13 -0.98 -9.28
C LYS A 30 16.63 -1.21 -9.01
N GLU A 31 16.97 -1.73 -7.83
CA GLU A 31 18.32 -2.17 -7.46
C GLU A 31 18.67 -3.58 -7.99
N GLY A 32 17.89 -4.14 -8.93
CA GLY A 32 18.23 -5.41 -9.59
C GLY A 32 18.06 -6.66 -8.72
N HIS A 33 17.26 -6.60 -7.65
CA HIS A 33 16.89 -7.76 -6.85
C HIS A 33 15.66 -8.49 -7.42
N LYS A 34 15.56 -9.79 -7.16
CA LYS A 34 14.40 -10.62 -7.50
C LYS A 34 13.41 -10.56 -6.33
N VAL A 35 12.26 -9.95 -6.56
CA VAL A 35 11.31 -9.62 -5.48
C VAL A 35 9.98 -10.34 -5.65
N VAL A 36 9.55 -11.03 -4.61
CA VAL A 36 8.19 -11.55 -4.44
C VAL A 36 7.48 -10.72 -3.38
N VAL A 37 6.21 -10.36 -3.63
CA VAL A 37 5.35 -9.69 -2.65
C VAL A 37 4.27 -10.67 -2.22
N MET A 38 4.07 -10.82 -0.91
CA MET A 38 3.00 -11.64 -0.34
C MET A 38 1.98 -10.74 0.34
N GLU A 39 0.72 -10.82 -0.06
CA GLU A 39 -0.40 -10.08 0.53
C GLU A 39 -1.45 -11.06 1.06
N GLN A 40 -1.99 -10.77 2.24
CA GLN A 40 -3.01 -11.60 2.87
C GLN A 40 -4.39 -11.35 2.26
N ASN A 41 -4.67 -10.11 1.89
CA ASN A 41 -5.91 -9.71 1.24
C ASN A 41 -5.94 -10.14 -0.23
N HIS A 42 -7.13 -10.04 -0.82
CA HIS A 42 -7.37 -10.36 -2.22
C HIS A 42 -6.83 -9.31 -3.20
N ASP A 43 -6.36 -8.16 -2.70
CA ASP A 43 -5.84 -7.06 -3.49
C ASP A 43 -4.81 -6.24 -2.69
N ILE A 44 -4.10 -5.35 -3.37
CA ILE A 44 -3.15 -4.39 -2.80
C ILE A 44 -3.87 -3.33 -1.95
N GLY A 45 -3.09 -2.44 -1.33
CA GLY A 45 -3.59 -1.21 -0.71
C GLY A 45 -3.55 -1.23 0.82
N GLY A 46 -3.47 -2.42 1.43
CA GLY A 46 -3.39 -2.58 2.88
C GLY A 46 -4.56 -1.89 3.57
N GLN A 47 -4.29 -0.90 4.42
CA GLN A 47 -5.34 -0.10 5.05
C GLN A 47 -6.30 0.55 4.04
N TRP A 48 -5.82 0.97 2.87
CA TRP A 48 -6.61 1.71 1.89
C TRP A 48 -7.55 0.83 1.06
N LEU A 49 -7.41 -0.49 1.15
CA LEU A 49 -8.42 -1.44 0.68
C LEU A 49 -9.56 -1.49 1.70
N TYR A 50 -10.56 -0.65 1.50
CA TYR A 50 -11.72 -0.57 2.39
C TYR A 50 -12.49 -1.89 2.43
N ASP A 51 -12.77 -2.38 3.64
CA ASP A 51 -13.64 -3.51 3.91
C ASP A 51 -14.79 -3.04 4.84
N PRO A 52 -16.07 -3.20 4.46
CA PRO A 52 -17.19 -2.84 5.34
C PRO A 52 -17.38 -3.78 6.54
N LYS A 53 -16.68 -4.92 6.59
CA LYS A 53 -16.77 -5.86 7.71
C LYS A 53 -16.13 -5.27 8.96
N VAL A 54 -16.64 -5.69 10.11
CA VAL A 54 -16.08 -5.38 11.42
C VAL A 54 -15.85 -6.68 12.20
N GLU A 55 -14.92 -6.69 13.13
CA GLU A 55 -14.70 -7.83 14.03
C GLU A 55 -15.83 -7.91 15.05
N GLY A 56 -16.91 -8.61 14.70
CA GLY A 56 -18.11 -8.70 15.54
C GLY A 56 -17.93 -9.44 16.86
N GLU A 57 -16.99 -10.39 16.93
CA GLU A 57 -16.73 -11.20 18.13
C GLU A 57 -15.91 -10.47 19.19
N ASP A 58 -15.16 -9.43 18.80
CA ASP A 58 -14.40 -8.58 19.72
C ASP A 58 -14.34 -7.13 19.24
N PRO A 59 -15.29 -6.28 19.66
CA PRO A 59 -15.34 -4.88 19.26
C PRO A 59 -14.18 -4.05 19.84
N LEU A 60 -13.40 -4.58 20.77
CA LEU A 60 -12.21 -3.91 21.33
C LEU A 60 -10.92 -4.35 20.65
N GLY A 61 -10.97 -5.29 19.70
CA GLY A 61 -9.82 -5.76 18.93
C GLY A 61 -8.71 -6.36 19.80
N ARG A 62 -9.07 -7.03 20.90
CA ARG A 62 -8.07 -7.67 21.77
C ARG A 62 -7.62 -8.96 21.09
N ALA A 63 -6.32 -9.08 20.86
CA ALA A 63 -5.72 -10.36 20.50
C ALA A 63 -5.98 -11.35 21.63
N THR A 64 -6.88 -12.31 21.42
CA THR A 64 -7.08 -13.43 22.35
C THR A 64 -6.07 -14.53 22.05
N ILE A 65 -5.88 -15.45 23.00
CA ILE A 65 -5.00 -16.62 22.82
C ILE A 65 -5.40 -17.42 21.57
N ASP A 66 -6.70 -17.44 21.26
CA ASP A 66 -7.29 -18.20 20.17
C ASP A 66 -7.41 -17.41 18.86
N ASN A 67 -7.23 -16.07 18.90
CA ASN A 67 -7.35 -15.20 17.74
C ASN A 67 -6.11 -14.31 17.60
N LYS A 68 -5.02 -14.91 17.10
CA LYS A 68 -3.71 -14.26 16.94
C LYS A 68 -3.62 -13.34 15.71
N PHE A 69 -4.57 -13.41 14.78
CA PHE A 69 -4.55 -12.67 13.52
C PHE A 69 -5.84 -11.87 13.35
N LEU A 70 -5.71 -10.61 12.92
CA LEU A 70 -6.85 -9.78 12.57
C LEU A 70 -7.62 -10.41 11.41
N LYS A 71 -8.94 -10.53 11.55
CA LYS A 71 -9.85 -10.99 10.49
C LYS A 71 -10.13 -9.86 9.50
N VAL A 72 -10.14 -8.61 9.98
CA VAL A 72 -10.32 -7.40 9.16
C VAL A 72 -9.06 -6.55 9.28
N HIS A 73 -8.31 -6.40 8.19
CA HIS A 73 -7.07 -5.63 8.21
C HIS A 73 -7.30 -4.11 8.16
N SER A 74 -8.23 -3.65 7.31
CA SER A 74 -8.49 -2.22 7.12
C SER A 74 -9.25 -1.62 8.30
N SER A 75 -8.76 -0.48 8.82
CA SER A 75 -9.44 0.34 9.81
C SER A 75 -10.13 1.56 9.19
N ILE A 76 -10.27 1.60 7.86
CA ILE A 76 -10.90 2.71 7.14
C ILE A 76 -12.41 2.60 7.26
N TYR A 77 -13.07 3.70 7.61
CA TYR A 77 -14.53 3.82 7.56
C TYR A 77 -14.99 4.46 6.25
N GLU A 78 -16.23 4.19 5.85
CA GLU A 78 -16.77 4.51 4.51
C GLU A 78 -16.62 5.99 4.11
N SER A 79 -16.84 6.91 5.05
CA SER A 79 -16.81 8.34 4.80
C SER A 79 -15.41 8.97 4.93
N LEU A 80 -14.37 8.18 5.20
CA LEU A 80 -13.03 8.68 5.48
C LEU A 80 -12.50 9.52 4.31
N ARG A 81 -12.01 10.71 4.66
CA ARG A 81 -11.18 11.55 3.81
C ARG A 81 -9.79 11.64 4.40
N LEU A 82 -8.81 11.88 3.54
CA LEU A 82 -7.43 12.05 3.97
C LEU A 82 -7.35 13.25 4.92
N THR A 83 -6.61 13.08 6.03
CA THR A 83 -6.31 14.16 6.97
C THR A 83 -5.20 15.07 6.47
N SER A 84 -4.41 14.59 5.51
CA SER A 84 -3.34 15.32 4.84
C SER A 84 -3.73 15.65 3.39
N PRO A 85 -3.24 16.77 2.84
CA PRO A 85 -3.48 17.10 1.45
C PRO A 85 -2.72 16.13 0.54
N ARG A 86 -3.28 15.82 -0.63
CA ARG A 86 -2.69 14.85 -1.58
C ARG A 86 -1.25 15.18 -1.97
N GLU A 87 -0.93 16.46 -2.06
CA GLU A 87 0.40 16.93 -2.49
C GLU A 87 1.54 16.42 -1.59
N ILE A 88 1.28 16.16 -0.30
CA ILE A 88 2.29 15.66 0.63
C ILE A 88 2.24 14.14 0.85
N MET A 89 1.27 13.45 0.23
CA MET A 89 1.09 12.01 0.38
C MET A 89 1.64 11.20 -0.79
N GLY A 90 1.89 11.83 -1.94
CA GLY A 90 2.48 11.18 -3.11
C GLY A 90 3.94 10.75 -2.88
N TYR A 91 4.39 9.76 -3.65
CA TYR A 91 5.81 9.41 -3.70
C TYR A 91 6.55 10.48 -4.50
N THR A 92 7.82 10.69 -4.17
CA THR A 92 8.62 11.79 -4.73
C THR A 92 8.77 11.74 -6.25
N ASP A 93 8.80 10.52 -6.82
CA ASP A 93 8.87 10.24 -8.26
C ASP A 93 7.54 9.73 -8.85
N PHE A 94 6.46 9.77 -8.06
CA PHE A 94 5.10 9.48 -8.52
C PHE A 94 4.10 10.39 -7.78
N PRO A 95 3.97 11.67 -8.18
CA PRO A 95 3.17 12.64 -7.43
C PRO A 95 1.67 12.30 -7.43
N PHE A 96 1.01 12.51 -6.29
CA PHE A 96 -0.43 12.31 -6.15
C PHE A 96 -1.21 13.55 -6.62
N VAL A 97 -1.48 13.61 -7.93
CA VAL A 97 -2.13 14.74 -8.61
C VAL A 97 -3.62 14.51 -8.84
N GLU A 98 -4.34 15.59 -9.19
CA GLU A 98 -5.72 15.51 -9.65
C GLU A 98 -5.84 14.75 -10.98
N LYS A 99 -6.87 13.92 -11.10
CA LYS A 99 -7.20 13.19 -12.33
C LYS A 99 -8.66 13.44 -12.69
N LYS A 100 -8.92 13.88 -13.93
CA LYS A 100 -10.28 14.15 -14.40
C LYS A 100 -11.13 12.87 -14.33
N GLY A 101 -12.34 12.98 -13.80
CA GLY A 101 -13.24 11.83 -13.58
C GLY A 101 -13.00 11.06 -12.28
N ARG A 102 -12.10 11.56 -11.41
CA ARG A 102 -11.84 11.04 -10.07
C ARG A 102 -12.16 12.09 -8.99
N ASP A 103 -11.83 11.80 -7.75
CA ASP A 103 -11.97 12.75 -6.66
C ASP A 103 -10.88 13.84 -6.73
N MET A 104 -11.26 15.01 -7.24
CA MET A 104 -10.35 16.15 -7.45
C MET A 104 -10.15 17.02 -6.19
N ARG A 105 -10.72 16.65 -5.03
CA ARG A 105 -10.52 17.42 -3.80
C ARG A 105 -9.06 17.35 -3.34
N ARG A 106 -8.55 18.45 -2.80
CA ARG A 106 -7.22 18.50 -2.14
C ARG A 106 -7.05 17.49 -1.01
N PHE A 107 -8.14 17.22 -0.29
CA PHE A 107 -8.25 16.18 0.74
C PHE A 107 -9.31 15.16 0.27
N PRO A 108 -8.93 14.21 -0.60
CA PRO A 108 -9.89 13.31 -1.23
C PRO A 108 -10.36 12.20 -0.27
N SER A 109 -11.31 11.38 -0.72
CA SER A 109 -11.76 10.17 -0.03
C SER A 109 -10.68 9.08 -0.01
N HIS A 110 -10.80 8.13 0.93
CA HIS A 110 -9.93 6.96 1.00
C HIS A 110 -9.84 6.17 -0.33
N ARG A 111 -10.94 6.14 -1.10
CA ARG A 111 -11.01 5.46 -2.41
C ARG A 111 -10.00 6.04 -3.40
N GLU A 112 -9.78 7.34 -3.35
CA GLU A 112 -8.87 8.01 -4.28
C GLU A 112 -7.41 7.65 -3.99
N LEU A 113 -7.04 7.51 -2.71
CA LEU A 113 -5.70 7.05 -2.35
C LEU A 113 -5.48 5.59 -2.75
N PHE A 114 -6.50 4.73 -2.61
CA PHE A 114 -6.45 3.37 -3.14
C PHE A 114 -6.24 3.35 -4.67
N LEU A 115 -6.98 4.17 -5.42
CA LEU A 115 -6.81 4.30 -6.86
C LEU A 115 -5.43 4.86 -7.26
N TYR A 116 -4.86 5.76 -6.46
CA TYR A 116 -3.49 6.21 -6.66
C TYR A 116 -2.46 5.08 -6.47
N LEU A 117 -2.65 4.19 -5.48
CA LEU A 117 -1.78 3.02 -5.28
C LEU A 117 -1.92 2.01 -6.42
N LYS A 118 -3.13 1.83 -6.97
CA LYS A 118 -3.34 1.04 -8.20
C LYS A 118 -2.58 1.63 -9.39
N ASP A 119 -2.72 2.93 -9.62
CA ASP A 119 -1.99 3.63 -10.69
C ASP A 119 -0.46 3.49 -10.51
N PHE A 120 0.04 3.53 -9.26
CA PHE A 120 1.46 3.29 -8.94
C PHE A 120 1.90 1.87 -9.32
N CYS A 121 1.13 0.85 -8.94
CA CYS A 121 1.41 -0.54 -9.31
C CYS A 121 1.43 -0.72 -10.82
N ASP A 122 0.46 -0.14 -11.54
CA ASP A 122 0.37 -0.23 -12.99
C ASP A 122 1.57 0.44 -13.68
N HIS A 123 1.96 1.62 -13.18
CA HIS A 123 3.08 2.40 -13.74
C HIS A 123 4.43 1.71 -13.54
N PHE A 124 4.67 1.11 -12.37
CA PHE A 124 5.92 0.42 -12.04
C PHE A 124 5.86 -1.11 -12.23
N GLU A 125 4.79 -1.62 -12.82
CA GLU A 125 4.58 -3.04 -13.14
C GLU A 125 4.73 -3.97 -11.91
N ILE A 126 4.17 -3.54 -10.77
CA ILE A 126 4.17 -4.28 -9.51
C ILE A 126 2.92 -5.16 -9.45
N GLY A 127 3.09 -6.48 -9.31
CA GLY A 127 1.97 -7.43 -9.21
C GLY A 127 1.52 -8.07 -10.53
N ARG A 128 2.32 -7.96 -11.59
CA ARG A 128 2.25 -8.87 -12.76
C ARG A 128 3.13 -10.10 -12.54
#